data_AF-A0A9C9K1X5-F1
#
_entry.id   AF-A0A9C9K1X5-F1
#
_cell.length_a   1.000
_cell.length_b   1.000
_cell.length_c   1.000
_cell.angle_alpha   90.00
_cell.angle_beta   90.00
_cell.angle_gamma   90.00
#
_symmetry.space_group_name_H-M   'P 1'
#
loop_
_entity.id
_entity.type
_entity.pdbx_description
1 polymer ?
#
loop_
_entity_poly.entity_id
_entity_poly.type
_entity_poly.pdbx_seq_one_letter_code
_entity_poly.pdbx_strand_id
1 'polypeptide(L)'
;MRDTVVDKREKQLDPLGGQAVIEGVMMRSKTSYAVAVRRKDGSIAYKKAPLPEWVRGGLMKIPIVRGTVALFHSLKVGLDALTFSSNVAMRDEGEKELKGSSYGFVIVVSIIFGLAFFVGLPYLFTYLIQRFTGFAKGQFTFNVIDGIFRIAVVLGYIWVISLSKEIRRVFEYHGAEHKTIA
;
A
#
# COMPACT_ATOMS: atom_id res chain seq x y z
N MET A 1 -31.84 -8.94 -39.03
CA MET A 1 -31.80 -7.49 -38.71
C MET A 1 -32.68 -7.27 -37.49
N ARG A 2 -32.09 -7.32 -36.29
CA ARG A 2 -32.72 -6.94 -35.03
C ARG A 2 -31.66 -6.12 -34.31
N ASP A 3 -31.78 -4.82 -34.48
CA ASP A 3 -30.89 -3.85 -33.88
C ASP A 3 -31.06 -3.92 -32.36
N THR A 4 -30.11 -4.56 -31.68
CA THR A 4 -29.90 -4.36 -30.25
C THR A 4 -29.49 -2.91 -30.08
N VAL A 5 -30.48 -2.09 -29.73
CA VAL A 5 -30.32 -0.71 -29.26
C VAL A 5 -29.27 -0.74 -28.15
N VAL A 6 -28.05 -0.31 -28.49
CA VAL A 6 -27.02 0.00 -27.52
C VAL A 6 -27.54 1.17 -26.71
N ASP A 7 -27.99 0.90 -25.48
CA ASP A 7 -28.44 1.90 -24.50
C ASP A 7 -27.31 2.93 -24.32
N LYS A 8 -27.47 4.06 -25.00
CA LYS A 8 -26.55 5.21 -25.04
C LYS A 8 -26.62 6.07 -23.77
N ARG A 9 -26.90 5.46 -22.61
CA ARG A 9 -26.52 6.06 -21.33
C ARG A 9 -25.03 5.80 -21.16
N GLU A 10 -24.21 6.79 -21.51
CA GLU A 10 -22.89 6.94 -20.89
C GLU A 10 -23.10 6.87 -19.38
N LYS A 11 -22.99 5.66 -18.81
CA LYS A 11 -22.88 5.48 -17.38
C LYS A 11 -21.59 6.17 -17.04
N GLN A 12 -21.71 7.37 -16.48
CA GLN A 12 -20.62 8.07 -15.82
C GLN A 12 -19.91 7.02 -14.95
N LEU A 13 -18.73 6.59 -15.40
CA LEU A 13 -18.01 5.51 -14.74
C LEU A 13 -17.74 5.99 -13.32
N ASP A 14 -18.07 5.15 -12.34
CA ASP A 14 -17.78 5.48 -10.96
C ASP A 14 -16.28 5.77 -10.84
N PRO A 15 -15.86 6.83 -10.11
CA PRO A 15 -14.46 7.09 -9.87
C PRO A 15 -13.80 5.82 -9.32
N LEU A 16 -12.78 5.36 -10.04
CA LEU A 16 -11.98 4.20 -9.69
C LEU A 16 -10.75 4.66 -8.93
N GLY A 17 -10.42 3.95 -7.87
CA GLY A 17 -9.11 4.00 -7.24
C GLY A 17 -8.37 2.70 -7.53
N GLY A 18 -7.07 2.69 -7.32
CA GLY A 18 -6.30 1.46 -7.38
C GLY A 18 -5.17 1.41 -6.37
N GLN A 19 -4.48 0.28 -6.39
CA GLN A 19 -3.24 0.06 -5.68
C GLN A 19 -2.46 -1.07 -6.38
N ALA A 20 -1.17 -0.85 -6.64
CA ALA A 20 -0.27 -1.93 -7.05
C ALA A 20 -0.08 -2.97 -5.93
N VAL A 21 -0.09 -4.24 -6.31
CA VAL A 21 0.18 -5.38 -5.43
C VAL A 21 1.26 -6.27 -6.05
N ILE A 22 1.68 -7.32 -5.33
CA ILE A 22 2.71 -8.24 -5.85
C ILE A 22 2.17 -8.90 -7.11
N GLU A 23 2.88 -8.74 -8.23
CA GLU A 23 2.49 -9.27 -9.53
C GLU A 23 1.10 -8.82 -10.04
N GLY A 24 0.59 -7.68 -9.60
CA GLY A 24 -0.79 -7.32 -9.95
C GLY A 24 -1.26 -5.95 -9.54
N VAL A 25 -2.56 -5.72 -9.73
CA VAL A 25 -3.25 -4.47 -9.40
C VAL A 25 -4.55 -4.77 -8.66
N MET A 26 -4.84 -3.98 -7.64
CA MET A 26 -6.15 -3.86 -7.03
C MET A 26 -6.87 -2.65 -7.62
N MET A 27 -8.11 -2.84 -8.07
CA MET A 27 -9.00 -1.79 -8.55
C MET A 27 -10.21 -1.70 -7.62
N ARG A 28 -10.60 -0.48 -7.26
CA ARG A 28 -11.68 -0.20 -6.33
C ARG A 28 -12.70 0.75 -6.94
N SER A 29 -13.96 0.34 -6.89
CA SER A 29 -15.14 1.16 -7.19
C SER A 29 -15.83 1.60 -5.89
N LYS A 30 -16.94 2.35 -6.00
CA LYS A 30 -17.77 2.73 -4.84
C LYS A 30 -18.37 1.54 -4.09
N THR A 31 -18.59 0.41 -4.78
CA THR A 31 -19.39 -0.72 -4.26
C THR A 31 -18.60 -2.02 -4.14
N SER A 32 -17.45 -2.12 -4.79
CA SER A 32 -16.65 -3.36 -4.82
C SER A 32 -15.18 -3.07 -5.11
N TYR A 33 -14.31 -4.00 -4.75
CA TYR A 33 -12.93 -4.03 -5.22
C TYR A 33 -12.64 -5.38 -5.88
N ALA A 34 -11.67 -5.36 -6.79
CA ALA A 34 -11.14 -6.54 -7.44
C ALA A 34 -9.60 -6.49 -7.36
N VAL A 35 -8.99 -7.64 -7.17
CA VAL A 35 -7.53 -7.82 -7.21
C VAL A 35 -7.24 -8.81 -8.30
N ALA A 36 -6.34 -8.47 -9.23
CA ALA A 36 -5.88 -9.36 -10.28
C ALA A 36 -4.36 -9.49 -10.17
N VAL A 37 -3.88 -10.74 -10.12
CA VAL A 37 -2.48 -11.11 -9.91
C VAL A 37 -2.07 -12.07 -11.01
N ARG A 38 -0.97 -11.76 -11.70
CA ARG A 38 -0.37 -12.61 -12.70
C ARG A 38 0.41 -13.73 -12.02
N ARG A 39 0.13 -14.98 -12.40
CA ARG A 39 0.86 -16.16 -11.96
C ARG A 39 2.11 -16.42 -12.79
N LYS A 40 3.01 -17.26 -12.26
CA LYS A 40 4.23 -17.69 -12.98
C LYS A 40 3.93 -18.45 -14.28
N ASP A 41 2.81 -19.17 -14.32
CA ASP A 41 2.33 -19.88 -15.52
C ASP A 41 1.68 -18.94 -16.56
N GLY A 42 1.57 -17.64 -16.26
CA GLY A 42 0.95 -16.64 -17.12
C GLY A 42 -0.57 -16.52 -16.98
N SER A 43 -1.22 -17.37 -16.19
CA SER A 43 -2.64 -17.23 -15.86
C SER A 43 -2.87 -16.08 -14.87
N ILE A 44 -4.13 -15.62 -14.75
CA ILE A 44 -4.50 -14.55 -13.82
C ILE A 44 -5.33 -15.13 -12.68
N ALA A 45 -4.79 -15.03 -11.46
CA ALA A 45 -5.58 -15.24 -10.24
C ALA A 45 -6.29 -13.93 -9.90
N TYR A 46 -7.59 -14.00 -9.61
CA TYR A 46 -8.34 -12.83 -9.23
C TYR A 46 -9.28 -13.09 -8.04
N LYS A 47 -9.58 -12.01 -7.33
CA LYS A 47 -10.57 -11.98 -6.25
C LYS A 47 -11.45 -10.75 -6.47
N LYS A 48 -12.76 -10.91 -6.24
CA LYS A 48 -13.72 -9.80 -6.19
C LYS A 48 -14.45 -9.84 -4.85
N ALA A 49 -14.61 -8.69 -4.21
CA ALA A 49 -15.40 -8.59 -2.99
C ALA A 49 -16.18 -7.27 -2.93
N PRO A 50 -17.41 -7.29 -2.35
CA PRO A 50 -18.21 -6.09 -2.16
C PRO A 50 -17.62 -5.21 -1.06
N LEU A 51 -17.83 -3.90 -1.17
CA LEU A 51 -17.57 -2.94 -0.11
C LEU A 51 -18.81 -2.80 0.78
N PRO A 52 -18.64 -2.76 2.11
CA PRO A 52 -19.77 -2.64 3.01
C PRO A 52 -20.59 -1.37 2.78
N GLU A 53 -21.91 -1.49 2.84
CA GLU A 53 -22.84 -0.38 2.60
C GLU A 53 -22.75 0.71 3.68
N TRP A 54 -22.35 0.35 4.90
CA TRP A 54 -22.19 1.30 6.01
C TRP A 54 -21.10 2.36 5.77
N VAL A 55 -20.15 2.10 4.86
CA VAL A 55 -19.18 3.09 4.38
C VAL A 55 -19.87 4.25 3.64
N ARG A 56 -21.15 4.09 3.28
CA ARG A 56 -22.02 5.10 2.65
C ARG A 56 -23.11 5.63 3.61
N GLY A 57 -23.10 5.22 4.88
CA GLY A 57 -24.14 5.53 5.88
C GLY A 57 -23.99 6.89 6.59
N GLY A 58 -24.96 7.23 7.45
CA GLY A 58 -25.12 8.57 8.05
C GLY A 58 -23.99 9.06 8.96
N LEU A 59 -23.20 8.17 9.57
CA LEU A 59 -22.01 8.54 10.38
C LEU A 59 -20.88 9.18 9.55
N MET A 60 -20.94 9.06 8.22
CA MET A 60 -19.98 9.67 7.28
C MET A 60 -20.24 11.16 7.03
N LYS A 61 -21.20 11.80 7.72
CA LYS A 61 -21.49 13.24 7.57
C LYS A 61 -20.51 14.15 8.32
N ILE A 62 -19.79 13.62 9.31
CA ILE A 62 -18.81 14.40 10.09
C ILE A 62 -17.43 14.25 9.43
N PRO A 63 -16.75 15.34 9.00
CA PRO A 63 -15.51 15.25 8.23
C PRO A 63 -14.40 14.42 8.88
N ILE A 64 -14.20 14.56 10.19
CA ILE A 64 -13.15 13.83 10.94
C ILE A 64 -13.48 12.34 11.04
N VAL A 65 -14.71 12.01 11.48
CA VAL A 65 -15.15 10.61 11.61
C VAL A 65 -15.14 9.92 10.25
N ARG A 66 -15.61 10.61 9.21
CA ARG A 66 -15.58 10.14 7.83
C ARG A 66 -14.15 9.81 7.38
N GLY A 67 -13.21 10.74 7.61
CA GLY A 67 -11.81 10.55 7.24
C GLY A 67 -11.18 9.35 7.93
N THR A 68 -11.32 9.26 9.25
CA THR A 68 -10.77 8.16 10.06
C THR A 68 -11.34 6.81 9.64
N VAL A 69 -12.66 6.69 9.52
CA VAL A 69 -13.30 5.44 9.10
C VAL A 69 -12.92 5.06 7.68
N ALA A 70 -12.89 6.02 6.75
CA ALA A 70 -12.47 5.78 5.37
C ALA A 70 -11.01 5.32 5.29
N LEU A 71 -10.12 5.87 6.12
CA LEU A 71 -8.73 5.47 6.22
C LEU A 71 -8.59 4.04 6.74
N PHE A 72 -9.21 3.70 7.88
CA PHE A 72 -9.18 2.34 8.44
C PHE A 72 -9.72 1.31 7.46
N HIS A 73 -10.83 1.63 6.80
CA HIS A 73 -11.41 0.75 5.82
C HIS A 73 -10.50 0.58 4.59
N SER A 74 -9.91 1.66 4.08
CA SER A 74 -8.99 1.59 2.94
C SER A 74 -7.72 0.82 3.29
N LEU A 75 -7.19 0.98 4.50
CA LEU A 75 -6.06 0.19 5.02
C LEU A 75 -6.42 -1.30 5.08
N LYS A 76 -7.61 -1.65 5.60
CA LYS A 76 -8.07 -3.05 5.65
C LYS A 76 -8.17 -3.68 4.26
N VAL A 77 -8.73 -2.96 3.29
CA VAL A 77 -8.85 -3.43 1.90
C VAL A 77 -7.47 -3.55 1.24
N GLY A 78 -6.58 -2.57 1.44
CA GLY A 78 -5.21 -2.61 0.93
C GLY A 78 -4.41 -3.78 1.50
N LEU A 79 -4.50 -4.03 2.81
CA LEU A 79 -3.86 -5.17 3.46
C LEU A 79 -4.42 -6.51 2.98
N ASP A 80 -5.74 -6.62 2.80
CA ASP A 80 -6.37 -7.83 2.25
C ASP A 80 -5.91 -8.10 0.80
N ALA A 81 -5.79 -7.07 -0.03
CA ALA A 81 -5.27 -7.19 -1.39
C ALA A 81 -3.80 -7.62 -1.42
N LEU A 82 -2.95 -7.03 -0.57
CA LEU A 82 -1.54 -7.43 -0.42
C LEU A 82 -1.43 -8.87 0.06
N THR A 83 -2.21 -9.26 1.07
CA THR A 83 -2.30 -10.62 1.62
C THR A 83 -2.70 -11.63 0.55
N PHE A 84 -3.70 -11.29 -0.28
CA PHE A 84 -4.11 -12.13 -1.40
C PHE A 84 -2.97 -12.30 -2.42
N SER A 85 -2.33 -11.20 -2.84
CA SER A 85 -1.24 -11.26 -3.82
C SER A 85 -0.02 -12.03 -3.32
N SER A 86 0.33 -11.86 -2.04
CA SER A 86 1.40 -12.60 -1.39
C SER A 86 1.11 -14.10 -1.34
N ASN A 87 -0.11 -14.51 -0.97
CA ASN A 87 -0.47 -15.93 -0.99
C ASN A 87 -0.44 -16.54 -2.39
N VAL A 88 -0.83 -15.80 -3.42
CA VAL A 88 -0.71 -16.27 -4.81
C VAL A 88 0.76 -16.47 -5.18
N ALA A 89 1.63 -15.51 -4.85
CA ALA A 89 3.06 -15.62 -5.10
C ALA A 89 3.70 -16.82 -4.35
N MET A 90 3.36 -17.03 -3.08
CA MET A 90 3.85 -18.16 -2.27
C MET A 90 3.39 -19.51 -2.84
N ARG A 91 2.13 -19.62 -3.27
CA ARG A 91 1.61 -20.83 -3.94
C ARG A 91 2.38 -21.16 -5.20
N ASP A 92 2.68 -20.15 -6.02
CA ASP A 92 3.47 -20.31 -7.25
C ASP A 92 4.94 -20.67 -6.96
N GLU A 93 5.41 -20.46 -5.73
CA GLU A 93 6.74 -20.85 -5.25
C GLU A 93 6.76 -22.20 -4.54
N GLY A 94 5.60 -22.85 -4.39
CA GLY A 94 5.48 -24.08 -3.59
C GLY A 94 5.71 -23.84 -2.09
N GLU A 95 5.65 -22.59 -1.65
CA GLU A 95 5.80 -22.20 -0.26
C GLU A 95 4.45 -22.29 0.48
N LYS A 96 4.52 -22.46 1.80
CA LYS A 96 3.32 -22.55 2.65
C LYS A 96 2.68 -21.19 2.79
N GLU A 97 1.41 -21.10 2.41
CA GLU A 97 0.57 -19.93 2.70
C GLU A 97 0.61 -19.56 4.18
N LEU A 98 0.70 -18.27 4.45
CA LEU A 98 0.59 -17.75 5.80
C LEU A 98 -0.87 -17.83 6.25
N LYS A 99 -1.11 -18.27 7.49
CA LYS A 99 -2.44 -18.28 8.10
C LYS A 99 -2.79 -16.88 8.62
N GLY A 100 -4.08 -16.58 8.78
CA GLY A 100 -4.57 -15.25 9.18
C GLY A 100 -3.92 -14.68 10.46
N SER A 101 -3.63 -15.53 11.46
CA SER A 101 -2.93 -15.12 12.69
C SER A 101 -1.46 -14.77 12.45
N SER A 102 -0.79 -15.48 11.54
CA SER A 102 0.60 -15.21 11.14
C SER A 102 0.72 -13.86 10.43
N TYR A 103 -0.24 -13.49 9.58
CA TYR A 103 -0.26 -12.17 8.94
C TYR A 103 -0.34 -11.03 9.94
N GLY A 104 -1.21 -11.15 10.95
CA GLY A 104 -1.32 -10.14 12.00
C GLY A 104 0.00 -9.94 12.73
N PHE A 105 0.70 -11.03 13.08
CA PHE A 105 2.02 -10.97 13.71
C PHE A 105 3.07 -10.31 12.81
N VAL A 106 3.19 -10.73 11.54
CA VAL A 106 4.15 -10.15 10.59
C VAL A 106 3.91 -8.66 10.39
N ILE A 107 2.65 -8.22 10.28
CA ILE A 107 2.30 -6.81 10.13
C ILE A 107 2.73 -6.00 11.36
N VAL A 108 2.44 -6.48 12.57
CA VAL A 108 2.82 -5.79 13.81
C VAL A 108 4.34 -5.69 13.94
N VAL A 109 5.06 -6.78 13.71
CA VAL A 109 6.53 -6.79 13.74
C VAL A 109 7.11 -5.83 12.69
N SER A 110 6.56 -5.82 11.48
CA SER A 110 6.99 -4.92 10.40
C SER A 110 6.75 -3.44 10.74
N ILE A 111 5.65 -3.11 11.42
CA ILE A 111 5.37 -1.74 11.87
C ILE A 111 6.39 -1.32 12.94
N ILE A 112 6.65 -2.18 13.94
CA ILE A 112 7.64 -1.89 14.99
C ILE A 112 9.02 -1.70 14.39
N PHE A 113 9.42 -2.60 13.49
CA PHE A 113 10.70 -2.50 12.78
C PHE A 113 10.76 -1.22 11.93
N GLY A 114 9.69 -0.90 11.20
CA GLY A 114 9.59 0.32 10.40
C GLY A 114 9.73 1.59 11.25
N LEU A 115 9.09 1.65 12.43
CA LEU A 115 9.24 2.77 13.35
C LEU A 115 10.67 2.85 13.91
N ALA A 116 11.25 1.73 14.32
CA ALA A 116 12.63 1.68 14.79
C ALA A 116 13.61 2.12 13.70
N PHE A 117 13.39 1.70 12.44
CA PHE A 117 14.29 1.97 11.33
C PHE A 117 14.12 3.40 10.76
N PHE A 118 12.90 3.88 10.54
CA PHE A 118 12.66 5.18 9.90
C PHE A 118 12.53 6.35 10.88
N VAL A 119 12.27 6.08 12.16
CA VAL A 119 12.18 7.12 13.21
C VAL A 119 13.28 6.95 14.23
N GLY A 120 13.49 5.73 14.73
CA GLY A 120 14.51 5.45 15.74
C GLY A 120 15.94 5.63 15.23
N LEU A 121 16.26 5.11 14.04
CA LEU A 121 17.61 5.15 13.48
C LEU A 121 18.10 6.58 13.19
N PRO A 122 17.35 7.46 12.47
CA PRO A 122 17.80 8.84 12.25
C PRO A 122 17.99 9.62 13.56
N TYR A 123 17.08 9.41 14.52
CA TYR A 123 17.17 10.03 15.84
C TYR A 123 18.41 9.55 16.60
N LEU A 124 18.69 8.25 16.59
CA LEU A 124 19.89 7.69 17.20
C LEU A 124 21.16 8.25 16.57
N PHE A 125 21.24 8.34 15.24
CA PHE A 125 22.38 8.95 14.56
C PHE A 125 22.59 10.41 14.98
N THR A 126 21.53 11.21 14.98
CA THR A 126 21.58 12.62 15.40
C THR A 126 22.01 12.76 16.85
N TYR A 127 21.48 11.90 17.74
CA TYR A 127 21.86 11.84 19.14
C TYR A 127 23.33 11.48 19.35
N LEU A 128 23.86 10.49 18.61
CA LEU A 128 25.27 10.11 18.69
C LEU A 128 26.20 11.22 18.23
N ILE A 129 25.85 11.92 17.13
CA ILE A 129 26.60 13.10 16.68
C ILE A 129 26.64 14.16 17.77
N GLN A 130 25.48 14.47 18.37
CA GLN A 130 25.40 15.44 19.46
C GLN A 130 26.27 15.03 20.66
N ARG A 131 26.23 13.75 21.04
CA ARG A 131 26.98 13.21 22.17
C ARG A 131 28.49 13.24 21.98
N PHE A 132 28.98 12.85 20.80
CA PHE A 132 30.43 12.70 20.55
C PHE A 132 31.11 13.97 20.06
N THR A 133 30.43 14.78 19.25
CA THR A 133 31.02 15.99 18.66
C THR A 133 30.64 17.27 19.42
N GLY A 134 29.61 17.22 20.26
CA GLY A 134 29.02 18.42 20.87
C GLY A 134 28.36 19.37 19.87
N PHE A 135 28.25 18.97 18.59
CA PHE A 135 27.49 19.68 17.56
C PHE A 135 25.97 19.48 17.81
N ALA A 136 25.10 20.28 17.19
CA ALA A 136 23.64 20.11 17.33
C ALA A 136 23.07 20.25 18.78
N LYS A 137 23.69 21.06 19.65
CA LYS A 137 23.19 21.29 21.02
C LYS A 137 21.84 22.02 21.09
N GLY A 138 21.50 22.80 20.07
CA GLY A 138 20.24 23.52 20.00
C GLY A 138 19.11 22.65 19.42
N GLN A 139 17.90 22.80 19.95
CA GLN A 139 16.73 22.07 19.47
C GLN A 139 16.50 22.26 17.96
N PHE A 140 16.73 23.46 17.44
CA PHE A 140 16.61 23.74 16.01
C PHE A 140 17.64 22.97 15.17
N THR A 141 18.92 23.02 15.54
CA THR A 141 19.99 22.34 14.79
C THR A 141 19.89 20.82 14.88
N PHE A 142 19.46 20.29 16.03
CA PHE A 142 19.14 18.87 16.18
C PHE A 142 18.06 18.44 15.19
N ASN A 143 16.93 19.15 15.15
CA ASN A 143 15.80 18.79 14.29
C ASN A 143 16.13 18.90 12.80
N VAL A 144 16.95 19.89 12.40
CA VAL A 144 17.42 20.00 11.01
C VAL A 144 18.27 18.80 10.62
N ILE A 145 19.20 18.39 11.49
CA ILE A 145 20.09 17.24 11.22
C ILE A 145 19.29 15.94 11.21
N ASP A 146 18.38 15.73 12.17
CA ASP A 146 17.47 14.58 12.18
C ASP A 146 16.63 14.51 10.89
N GLY A 147 16.11 15.65 10.44
CA GLY A 147 15.38 15.75 9.18
C GLY A 147 16.22 15.34 7.97
N ILE A 148 17.48 15.79 7.89
CA ILE A 148 18.40 15.40 6.81
C ILE A 148 18.67 13.89 6.84
N PHE A 149 18.99 13.33 8.01
CA PHE A 149 19.20 11.88 8.13
C PHE A 149 17.95 11.08 7.79
N ARG A 150 16.77 11.55 8.21
CA ARG A 150 15.49 10.92 7.89
C ARG A 150 15.25 10.87 6.39
N ILE A 151 15.48 11.97 5.67
CA ILE A 151 15.38 12.01 4.21
C ILE A 151 16.42 11.07 3.57
N ALA A 152 17.67 11.10 4.05
CA ALA A 152 18.73 10.24 3.54
C ALA A 152 18.41 8.74 3.71
N VAL A 153 17.88 8.34 4.87
CA VAL A 153 17.46 6.96 5.15
C VAL A 153 16.29 6.57 4.26
N VAL A 154 15.28 7.42 4.09
CA VAL A 154 14.12 7.13 3.23
C VAL A 154 14.55 6.96 1.76
N LEU A 155 15.33 7.90 1.23
CA LEU A 155 15.80 7.84 -0.16
C LEU A 155 16.76 6.67 -0.38
N GLY A 156 17.69 6.44 0.54
CA GLY A 156 18.60 5.31 0.51
C GLY A 156 17.87 3.97 0.55
N TYR A 157 16.86 3.85 1.40
CA TYR A 157 16.00 2.66 1.46
C TYR A 157 15.29 2.40 0.13
N ILE A 158 14.60 3.41 -0.43
CA ILE A 158 13.90 3.29 -1.72
C ILE A 158 14.88 2.88 -2.81
N TRP A 159 16.05 3.51 -2.86
CA TRP A 159 17.09 3.18 -3.83
C TRP A 159 17.53 1.72 -3.71
N VAL A 160 17.84 1.24 -2.50
CA VAL A 160 18.25 -0.16 -2.27
C VAL A 160 17.17 -1.15 -2.67
N ILE A 161 15.92 -0.97 -2.22
CA ILE A 161 14.85 -1.91 -2.54
C ILE A 161 14.48 -1.91 -4.03
N SER A 162 14.66 -0.78 -4.72
CA SER A 162 14.41 -0.65 -6.17
C SER A 162 15.38 -1.49 -7.03
N LEU A 163 16.48 -1.98 -6.45
CA LEU A 163 17.39 -2.89 -7.14
C LEU A 163 16.81 -4.31 -7.26
N SER A 164 15.85 -4.68 -6.40
CA SER A 164 15.20 -5.99 -6.45
C SER A 164 14.21 -6.11 -7.63
N LYS A 165 14.19 -7.27 -8.28
CA LYS A 165 13.29 -7.55 -9.42
C LYS A 165 11.81 -7.50 -9.02
N GLU A 166 11.49 -7.93 -7.80
CA GLU A 166 10.12 -7.92 -7.27
C GLU A 166 9.57 -6.51 -7.14
N ILE A 167 10.32 -5.60 -6.51
CA ILE A 167 9.87 -4.22 -6.31
C ILE A 167 9.79 -3.47 -7.65
N ARG A 168 10.69 -3.73 -8.59
CA ARG A 168 10.59 -3.18 -9.95
C ARG A 168 9.27 -3.56 -10.62
N ARG A 169 8.85 -4.82 -10.50
CA ARG A 169 7.55 -5.27 -11.02
C ARG A 169 6.39 -4.57 -10.34
N VAL A 170 6.44 -4.37 -9.02
CA VAL A 170 5.40 -3.59 -8.31
C VAL A 170 5.30 -2.17 -8.88
N PHE A 171 6.42 -1.52 -9.20
CA PHE A 171 6.41 -0.20 -9.86
C PHE A 171 5.86 -0.25 -11.29
N GLU A 172 6.15 -1.31 -12.06
CA GLU A 172 5.55 -1.52 -13.38
C GLU A 172 4.01 -1.62 -13.29
N TYR A 173 3.49 -2.40 -12.33
CA TYR A 173 2.05 -2.53 -12.09
C TYR A 173 1.44 -1.22 -11.58
N HIS A 174 2.16 -0.43 -10.79
CA HIS A 174 1.71 0.91 -10.40
C HIS A 174 1.57 1.85 -11.61
N GLY A 175 2.54 1.81 -12.52
CA GLY A 175 2.43 2.53 -13.79
C GLY A 175 1.26 2.05 -14.65
N ALA A 176 0.98 0.74 -14.66
CA ALA A 176 -0.16 0.16 -15.36
C ALA A 176 -1.50 0.56 -14.73
N GLU A 177 -1.60 0.60 -13.41
CA GLU A 177 -2.77 1.07 -12.67
C GLU A 177 -3.11 2.51 -13.07
N HIS A 178 -2.13 3.42 -13.05
CA HIS A 178 -2.37 4.80 -13.43
C HIS A 178 -2.79 4.95 -14.89
N LYS A 179 -2.23 4.16 -15.82
CA LYS A 179 -2.65 4.18 -17.23
C LYS A 179 -4.05 3.61 -17.48
N THR A 180 -4.58 2.81 -16.56
CA THR A 180 -5.93 2.22 -16.72
C THR A 180 -7.03 3.08 -16.08
N ILE A 181 -6.68 3.96 -15.13
CA ILE A 181 -7.61 4.86 -14.45
C ILE A 181 -7.58 6.29 -15.04
N ALA A 182 -6.46 6.72 -15.63
CA ALA A 182 -6.26 8.05 -16.21
C ALA A 182 -6.81 8.20 -17.63
#